data_AF-A0A7C4YVC5-F1
#
_entry.id   AF-A0A7C4YVC5-F1
#
_cell.length_a   1.000
_cell.length_b   1.000
_cell.length_c   1.000
_cell.angle_alpha   90.00
_cell.angle_beta   90.00
_cell.angle_gamma   90.00
#
_symmetry.space_group_name_H-M   'P 1'
#
loop_
_entity.id
_entity.type
_entity.pdbx_description
1 polymer ?
#
loop_
_entity_poly.entity_id
_entity_poly.type
_entity_poly.pdbx_seq_one_letter_code
_entity_poly.pdbx_strand_id
1 'polypeptide(L)'
;MNTYLPSDTSLKAIRVQTEVLRRPGPDWRMTQAFRMSNEMRRVAVAGVRARHPEYTARQVELAVARIFLGDALFQEAYPQADIQP
;
A
#
# COMPACT_ATOMS: atom_id res chain seq x y z
N MET A 1 10.04 -14.98 -22.18
CA MET A 1 8.89 -14.42 -21.44
C MET A 1 8.56 -15.39 -20.32
N ASN A 2 8.61 -14.95 -19.06
CA ASN A 2 8.26 -15.81 -17.93
C ASN A 2 6.73 -15.97 -17.88
N THR A 3 6.22 -17.14 -18.23
CA THR A 3 4.78 -17.43 -18.27
C THR A 3 4.33 -17.85 -16.88
N TYR A 4 4.22 -16.89 -15.95
CA TYR A 4 3.67 -17.16 -14.63
C TYR A 4 2.15 -17.36 -14.72
N LEU A 5 1.68 -18.57 -14.40
CA LEU A 5 0.27 -18.91 -14.24
C LEU A 5 0.04 -19.36 -12.79
N PRO A 6 -0.72 -18.62 -11.97
CA PRO A 6 -1.09 -19.06 -10.63
C PRO A 6 -1.86 -20.39 -10.66
N SER A 7 -1.63 -21.26 -9.67
CA SER A 7 -2.24 -22.60 -9.60
C SER A 7 -3.76 -22.59 -9.40
N ASP A 8 -4.31 -21.50 -8.88
CA ASP A 8 -5.74 -21.27 -8.64
C ASP A 8 -6.43 -20.46 -9.76
N THR A 9 -5.71 -20.10 -10.82
CA THR A 9 -6.20 -19.23 -11.88
C THR A 9 -6.23 -19.95 -13.23
N SER A 10 -7.42 -20.04 -13.83
CA SER A 10 -7.54 -20.64 -15.17
C SER A 10 -6.81 -19.83 -16.25
N LEU A 11 -6.33 -20.51 -17.29
CA LEU A 11 -5.74 -19.86 -18.47
C LEU A 11 -6.67 -18.82 -19.12
N LYS A 12 -7.98 -19.04 -19.07
CA LYS A 12 -8.97 -18.08 -19.57
C LYS A 12 -8.98 -16.81 -18.72
N ALA A 13 -9.00 -16.95 -17.40
CA ALA A 13 -9.04 -15.83 -16.47
C ALA A 13 -7.79 -14.95 -16.58
N ILE A 14 -6.59 -15.53 -16.59
CA ILE A 14 -5.33 -14.76 -16.71
C ILE A 14 -5.26 -14.01 -18.04
N ARG A 15 -5.76 -14.59 -19.14
CA ARG A 15 -5.81 -13.94 -20.47
C ARG A 15 -6.74 -12.75 -20.46
N VAL A 16 -7.95 -12.89 -19.90
CA VAL A 16 -8.92 -11.80 -19.78
C VAL A 16 -8.36 -10.68 -18.91
N GLN A 17 -7.79 -11.00 -17.75
CA GLN A 17 -7.20 -10.01 -16.85
C GLN A 17 -6.05 -9.26 -17.53
N THR A 18 -5.14 -9.98 -18.18
CA THR A 18 -3.98 -9.37 -18.86
C THR A 18 -4.43 -8.42 -19.97
N GLU A 19 -5.41 -8.83 -20.77
CA GLU A 19 -5.99 -8.01 -21.83
C GLU A 19 -6.63 -6.73 -21.26
N VAL A 20 -7.46 -6.86 -20.22
CA VAL A 20 -8.09 -5.72 -19.54
C VAL A 20 -7.04 -4.78 -18.95
N LEU A 21 -6.01 -5.31 -18.30
CA LEU A 21 -4.95 -4.50 -17.69
C LEU A 21 -4.01 -3.87 -18.72
N ARG A 22 -3.98 -4.32 -19.98
CA ARG A 22 -3.16 -3.72 -21.06
C ARG A 22 -3.84 -2.54 -21.74
N ARG A 23 -5.17 -2.57 -21.84
CA ARG A 23 -5.97 -1.55 -22.55
C ARG A 23 -5.76 -0.10 -22.09
N PRO A 24 -5.60 0.22 -20.80
CA PRO A 24 -5.51 1.61 -20.37
C PRO A 24 -4.17 2.25 -20.75
N GLY A 25 -4.24 3.50 -21.23
CA GLY A 25 -3.07 4.36 -21.48
C GLY A 25 -2.37 4.83 -20.21
N PRO A 26 -1.22 5.51 -20.35
CA PRO A 26 -0.38 5.94 -19.22
C PRO A 26 -1.12 6.84 -18.22
N ASP A 27 -2.00 7.73 -18.69
CA ASP A 27 -2.73 8.68 -17.83
C ASP A 27 -3.69 7.96 -16.87
N TRP A 28 -4.39 6.95 -17.38
CA TRP A 28 -5.28 6.14 -16.56
C TRP A 28 -4.48 5.34 -15.53
N ARG A 29 -3.33 4.77 -15.92
CA ARG A 29 -2.46 4.01 -15.02
C ARG A 29 -1.93 4.89 -13.89
N MET A 30 -1.48 6.11 -14.21
CA MET A 30 -1.04 7.08 -13.22
C MET A 30 -2.17 7.47 -12.27
N THR A 31 -3.37 7.70 -12.80
CA THR A 31 -4.57 7.98 -11.99
C THR A 31 -4.88 6.83 -11.04
N GLN A 32 -4.81 5.58 -11.51
CA GLN A 32 -5.01 4.42 -10.64
C GLN A 32 -3.91 4.28 -9.60
N ALA A 33 -2.65 4.54 -9.95
CA ALA A 33 -1.54 4.49 -9.00
C ALA A 33 -1.79 5.45 -7.83
N PHE A 34 -2.12 6.71 -8.10
CA PHE A 34 -2.45 7.68 -7.04
C PHE A 34 -3.67 7.26 -6.21
N ARG A 35 -4.73 6.76 -6.85
CA ARG A 35 -5.91 6.26 -6.13
C ARG A 35 -5.55 5.11 -5.20
N MET A 36 -4.83 4.11 -5.70
CA MET A 36 -4.41 2.95 -4.91
C MET A 36 -3.47 3.34 -3.77
N SER A 37 -2.54 4.28 -4.00
CA SER A 37 -1.68 4.81 -2.93
C SER A 37 -2.50 5.46 -1.81
N ASN A 38 -3.55 6.20 -2.15
CA ASN A 38 -4.44 6.81 -1.15
C ASN A 38 -5.23 5.75 -0.37
N GLU A 39 -5.79 4.73 -1.05
CA GLU A 39 -6.49 3.65 -0.37
C GLU A 39 -5.55 2.84 0.54
N MET A 40 -4.32 2.57 0.10
CA MET A 40 -3.31 1.88 0.92
C MET A 40 -3.02 2.65 2.20
N ARG A 41 -2.92 4.00 2.14
CA ARG A 41 -2.75 4.83 3.35
C ARG A 41 -3.96 4.72 4.29
N ARG A 42 -5.17 4.70 3.77
CA ARG A 42 -6.39 4.53 4.60
C ARG A 42 -6.43 3.17 5.29
N VAL A 43 -6.08 2.11 4.57
CA VAL A 43 -5.99 0.75 5.13
C VAL A 43 -4.92 0.70 6.22
N ALA A 44 -3.76 1.31 6.00
CA ALA A 44 -2.71 1.40 7.02
C ALA A 44 -3.20 2.13 8.28
N VAL A 45 -3.83 3.30 8.13
CA VAL A 45 -4.44 4.04 9.26
C VAL A 45 -5.44 3.20 10.03
N ALA A 46 -6.34 2.50 9.32
CA ALA A 46 -7.33 1.63 9.95
C ALA A 46 -6.67 0.48 10.72
N GLY A 47 -5.64 -0.15 10.13
CA GLY A 47 -4.89 -1.23 10.76
C GLY A 47 -4.09 -0.79 12.00
N VAL A 48 -3.54 0.42 11.99
CA VAL A 48 -2.88 1.01 13.18
C VAL A 48 -3.91 1.24 14.29
N ARG A 49 -5.02 1.92 13.99
CA ARG A 49 -6.09 2.18 14.97
C ARG A 49 -6.69 0.91 15.57
N ALA A 50 -6.80 -0.15 14.77
CA ALA A 50 -7.30 -1.43 15.23
C ALA A 50 -6.36 -2.13 16.23
N ARG A 51 -5.04 -1.97 16.05
CA ARG A 51 -4.02 -2.57 16.93
C ARG A 51 -3.69 -1.72 18.16
N HIS A 52 -3.74 -0.40 18.00
CA HIS A 52 -3.40 0.58 19.03
C HIS A 52 -4.55 1.58 19.20
N PRO A 53 -5.70 1.16 19.78
CA PRO A 53 -6.89 2.02 19.94
C PRO A 53 -6.64 3.23 20.85
N GLU A 54 -5.61 3.18 21.69
CA GLU A 54 -5.18 4.26 22.58
C GLU A 54 -4.37 5.37 21.88
N TYR A 55 -3.94 5.15 20.63
CA TYR A 55 -3.14 6.14 19.91
C TYR A 55 -3.95 7.38 19.57
N THR A 56 -3.36 8.54 19.88
CA THR A 56 -3.81 9.83 19.37
C THR A 56 -3.67 9.89 17.85
N ALA A 57 -4.37 10.83 17.20
CA ALA A 57 -4.26 11.02 15.75
C ALA A 57 -2.81 11.21 15.29
N ARG A 58 -2.00 11.95 16.05
CA ARG A 58 -0.59 12.18 15.73
C ARG A 58 0.26 10.91 15.84
N GLN A 59 0.00 10.09 16.85
CA GLN A 59 0.67 8.78 17.01
C GLN A 59 0.30 7.84 15.86
N VAL A 60 -0.96 7.83 15.41
CA VAL A 60 -1.37 7.07 14.23
C VAL A 60 -0.63 7.52 12.97
N GLU A 61 -0.50 8.83 12.74
CA GLU A 61 0.26 9.36 11.61
C GLU A 61 1.72 8.91 11.62
N LEU A 62 2.38 8.98 12.78
CA LEU A 62 3.78 8.59 12.93
C LEU A 62 3.96 7.08 12.76
N ALA A 63 3.07 6.26 13.32
CA ALA A 63 3.05 4.81 13.12
C ALA A 63 2.91 4.45 11.64
N VAL A 64 1.97 5.09 10.92
CA VAL A 64 1.81 4.90 9.47
C VAL A 64 3.04 5.38 8.69
N ALA A 65 3.63 6.50 9.07
CA ALA A 65 4.87 6.99 8.45
C ALA A 65 6.02 5.97 8.62
N ARG A 66 6.15 5.37 9.80
CA ARG A 66 7.14 4.32 10.08
C ARG A 66 6.95 3.08 9.21
N ILE A 67 5.71 2.64 8.97
CA ILE A 67 5.40 1.53 8.05
C ILE A 67 5.91 1.82 6.63
N PHE A 68 5.68 3.04 6.13
CA PHE A 68 6.02 3.38 4.74
C PHE A 68 7.49 3.73 4.52
N LEU A 69 8.14 4.37 5.49
CA LEU A 69 9.56 4.75 5.40
C LEU A 69 10.48 3.59 5.78
N GLY A 70 10.02 2.67 6.62
CA GLY A 70 10.88 1.72 7.32
C GLY A 70 11.67 2.38 8.45
N ASP A 71 12.29 1.57 9.29
CA ASP A 71 12.89 2.05 10.54
C ASP A 71 14.00 3.09 10.33
N ALA A 72 14.95 2.85 9.41
CA ALA A 72 16.08 3.74 9.20
C ALA A 72 15.64 5.16 8.80
N LEU A 73 14.85 5.28 7.72
CA LEU A 73 14.37 6.58 7.24
C LEU A 73 13.39 7.23 8.22
N PHE A 74 12.60 6.44 8.96
CA PHE A 74 11.73 6.99 9.99
C PHE A 74 12.53 7.66 11.11
N GLN A 75 13.60 7.03 11.59
CA GLN A 75 14.45 7.60 12.64
C GLN A 75 15.19 8.85 12.17
N GLU A 76 15.62 8.90 10.91
CA GLU A 76 16.20 10.11 10.34
C GLU A 76 15.19 11.27 10.24
N ALA A 77 13.95 10.98 9.82
CA ALA A 77 12.91 11.99 9.64
C ALA A 77 12.22 12.41 10.96
N TYR A 78 12.13 11.51 11.94
CA TYR A 78 11.42 11.70 13.20
C TYR A 78 12.26 11.23 14.41
N PRO A 79 13.43 11.83 14.66
CA PRO A 79 14.41 11.32 15.64
C PRO A 79 13.93 11.33 17.10
N GLN A 80 12.85 12.05 17.41
CA GLN A 80 12.27 12.13 18.76
C GLN A 80 11.00 11.27 18.91
N ALA A 81 10.55 10.62 17.84
CA ALA A 81 9.34 9.81 17.86
C ALA A 81 9.67 8.36 18.22
N ASP A 82 9.24 7.92 19.40
CA ASP A 82 9.20 6.50 19.76
C ASP A 82 7.75 6.01 19.66
N ILE A 83 7.42 5.46 18.49
CA ILE A 83 6.09 4.91 18.21
C ILE A 83 6.22 3.56 17.52
N GLN A 84 5.39 2.61 17.93
CA GLN A 84 5.32 1.32 17.27
C GLN A 84 4.29 1.39 16.14
N PRO A 85 4.61 0.82 14.96
CA PRO A 85 3.68 0.78 13.85
C PRO A 85 2.48 -0.11 14.14
#